data_AF-A0A4Y7TXP4-F1
#
_entry.id   AF-A0A4Y7TXP4-F1
#
_cell.length_a   1.000
_cell.length_b   1.000
_cell.length_c   1.000
_cell.angle_alpha   90.00
_cell.angle_beta   90.00
_cell.angle_gamma   90.00
#
_symmetry.space_group_name_H-M   'P 1'
#
loop_
_entity.id
_entity.type
_entity.pdbx_description
1 polymer ?
#
loop_
_entity_poly.entity_id
_entity_poly.type
_entity_poly.pdbx_seq_one_letter_code
_entity_poly.pdbx_strand_id
1 'polypeptide(L)'
;DLPAARKLVGGAGHSASIFCMYCHVLQADINNIDMTTEPWRPKTTSWFREAAVKWRDAPTKAMKEKLYKQNGVRWSELLRLEYWNPLQNTVIDPMHNLFLG
;
A
#
# COMPACT_ATOMS: atom_id res chain seq x y z
N ASP A 1 -10.23 -7.33 9.30
CA ASP A 1 -9.79 -7.95 8.02
C ASP A 1 -8.85 -7.04 7.22
N LEU A 2 -7.58 -7.46 7.05
CA LEU A 2 -6.52 -6.68 6.39
C LEU A 2 -6.67 -6.62 4.85
N PRO A 3 -6.97 -7.73 4.14
CA PRO A 3 -7.38 -7.71 2.74
C PRO A 3 -8.48 -6.68 2.40
N ALA A 4 -9.58 -6.64 3.17
CA ALA A 4 -10.64 -5.67 2.96
C ALA A 4 -10.16 -4.23 3.18
N ALA A 5 -9.44 -3.97 4.27
CA ALA A 5 -8.91 -2.66 4.61
C ALA A 5 -7.99 -2.11 3.50
N ARG A 6 -7.10 -2.94 2.95
CA ARG A 6 -6.22 -2.57 1.82
C ARG A 6 -7.00 -2.22 0.57
N LYS A 7 -8.04 -3.00 0.22
CA LYS A 7 -8.90 -2.70 -0.93
C LYS A 7 -9.58 -1.33 -0.79
N LEU A 8 -10.02 -0.99 0.42
CA LEU A 8 -10.69 0.26 0.77
C LEU A 8 -9.74 1.46 0.71
N VAL A 9 -8.52 1.34 1.25
CA VAL A 9 -7.55 2.46 1.24
C VAL A 9 -6.74 2.57 -0.05
N GLY A 10 -6.88 1.62 -0.97
CA GLY A 10 -6.16 1.62 -2.25
C GLY A 10 -4.76 1.02 -2.16
N GLY A 11 -4.46 0.24 -1.13
CA GLY A 11 -3.21 -0.52 -1.00
C GLY A 11 -3.26 -1.86 -1.73
N ALA A 12 -2.10 -2.37 -2.10
CA ALA A 12 -1.98 -3.66 -2.76
C ALA A 12 -2.14 -4.86 -1.82
N GLY A 13 -2.62 -5.96 -2.39
CA GLY A 13 -2.82 -7.23 -1.69
C GLY A 13 -1.50 -7.92 -1.30
N HIS A 14 -1.60 -9.01 -0.55
CA HIS A 14 -0.44 -9.76 -0.06
C HIS A 14 0.42 -10.38 -1.16
N SER A 15 -0.14 -10.63 -2.35
CA SER A 15 0.54 -11.29 -3.49
C SER A 15 1.15 -10.30 -4.49
N ALA A 16 1.14 -9.00 -4.17
CA ALA A 16 1.74 -7.98 -5.03
C ALA A 16 3.25 -7.87 -4.81
N SER A 17 3.98 -7.40 -5.83
CA SER A 17 5.42 -7.15 -5.73
C SER A 17 5.77 -6.21 -4.58
N ILE A 18 5.00 -5.15 -4.39
CA ILE A 18 5.00 -4.35 -3.15
C ILE A 18 3.77 -4.74 -2.35
N PHE A 19 3.93 -5.71 -1.45
CA PHE A 19 2.85 -6.25 -0.63
C PHE A 19 2.64 -5.48 0.68
N CYS A 20 3.67 -4.78 1.17
CA CYS A 20 3.59 -4.05 2.42
C CYS A 20 3.05 -2.63 2.21
N MET A 21 2.09 -2.23 3.04
CA MET A 21 1.55 -0.88 3.04
C MET A 21 2.46 0.13 3.74
N TYR A 22 3.35 -0.36 4.61
CA TYR A 22 4.19 0.48 5.48
C TYR A 22 5.62 0.65 4.97
N CYS A 23 6.19 -0.31 4.26
CA CYS A 23 7.56 -0.24 3.75
C CYS A 23 7.63 -0.53 2.24
N HIS A 24 8.82 -0.45 1.67
CA HIS A 24 9.11 -0.64 0.25
C HIS A 24 9.71 -2.02 -0.08
N VAL A 25 9.80 -2.93 0.89
CA VAL A 25 10.28 -4.30 0.68
C VAL A 25 9.45 -4.99 -0.40
N LEU A 26 10.16 -5.61 -1.35
CA LEU A 26 9.54 -6.40 -2.41
C LEU A 26 9.21 -7.80 -1.92
N GLN A 27 8.20 -8.43 -2.51
CA GLN A 27 7.87 -9.83 -2.23
C GLN A 27 9.03 -10.77 -2.55
N ALA A 28 9.85 -10.44 -3.55
CA ALA A 28 11.07 -11.18 -3.88
C ALA A 28 12.11 -11.13 -2.75
N ASP A 29 12.10 -10.05 -1.96
CA ASP A 29 13.03 -9.78 -0.86
C ASP A 29 12.37 -10.02 0.51
N ILE A 30 11.30 -10.81 0.59
CA ILE A 30 10.55 -11.03 1.83
C ILE A 30 11.40 -11.59 2.97
N ASN A 31 12.50 -12.28 2.64
CA ASN A 31 13.44 -12.84 3.59
C ASN A 31 14.54 -11.85 4.04
N ASN A 32 14.55 -10.62 3.52
CA ASN A 32 15.50 -9.59 3.96
C ASN A 32 15.11 -9.09 5.35
N ILE A 33 15.61 -9.73 6.39
CA ILE A 33 15.35 -9.36 7.80
C ILE A 33 16.23 -8.20 8.30
N ASP A 34 17.14 -7.67 7.47
CA ASP A 34 17.94 -6.52 7.85
C ASP A 34 17.14 -5.23 7.69
N MET A 35 16.50 -4.83 8.78
CA MET A 35 15.67 -3.63 8.88
C MET A 35 16.44 -2.31 8.73
N THR A 36 17.78 -2.36 8.68
CA THR A 36 18.60 -1.17 8.43
C THR A 36 18.69 -0.81 6.95
N THR A 37 18.29 -1.73 6.07
CA THR A 37 18.37 -1.51 4.62
C THR A 37 17.27 -0.56 4.12
N GLU A 38 17.58 0.19 3.06
CA GLU A 38 16.68 1.22 2.47
C GLU A 38 15.22 0.76 2.23
N PRO A 39 14.91 -0.47 1.76
CA PRO A 39 13.54 -0.90 1.52
C PRO A 39 12.66 -0.95 2.78
N TRP A 40 13.26 -1.05 3.97
CA TRP A 40 12.54 -1.04 5.24
C TRP A 40 12.10 0.35 5.69
N ARG A 41 12.57 1.42 5.01
CA ARG A 41 12.12 2.78 5.33
C ARG A 41 10.59 2.88 5.26
N PRO A 42 9.96 3.51 6.26
CA PRO A 42 8.52 3.72 6.23
C PRO A 42 8.10 4.58 5.05
N LYS A 43 7.00 4.18 4.40
CA LYS A 43 6.27 5.02 3.46
C LYS A 43 5.76 6.25 4.19
N THR A 44 5.77 7.38 3.51
CA THR A 44 5.15 8.61 4.00
C THR A 44 3.75 8.75 3.42
N THR A 45 2.88 9.47 4.14
CA THR A 45 1.53 9.81 3.66
C THR A 45 1.60 10.64 2.37
N SER A 46 2.59 11.53 2.25
CA SER A 46 2.83 12.31 1.03
C SER A 46 3.16 11.41 -0.16
N TRP A 47 4.11 10.47 0.02
CA TRP A 47 4.46 9.50 -1.01
C TRP A 47 3.24 8.68 -1.45
N PHE A 48 2.43 8.20 -0.50
CA PHE A 48 1.23 7.42 -0.81
C PHE A 48 0.23 8.25 -1.63
N ARG A 49 -0.04 9.49 -1.22
CA ARG A 49 -0.95 10.39 -1.93
C ARG A 49 -0.44 10.69 -3.35
N GLU A 50 0.84 11.00 -3.50
CA GLU A 50 1.45 11.24 -4.81
C GLU A 50 1.35 10.02 -5.72
N ALA A 51 1.63 8.82 -5.21
CA ALA A 51 1.51 7.58 -5.97
C ALA A 51 0.05 7.31 -6.39
N ALA A 52 -0.90 7.56 -5.50
CA ALA A 52 -2.32 7.41 -5.76
C ALA A 52 -2.84 8.43 -6.80
N VAL A 53 -2.40 9.68 -6.72
CA VAL A 53 -2.72 10.73 -7.70
C VAL A 53 -2.16 10.38 -9.07
N LYS A 54 -0.87 9.98 -9.14
CA LYS A 54 -0.25 9.51 -10.40
C LYS A 54 -1.03 8.34 -11.01
N TRP A 55 -1.51 7.41 -10.18
CA TRP A 55 -2.36 6.31 -10.65
C TRP A 55 -3.73 6.81 -11.14
N ARG A 56 -4.37 7.75 -10.43
CA ARG A 56 -5.68 8.32 -10.82
C ARG A 56 -5.61 8.99 -12.19
N ASP A 57 -4.59 9.83 -12.36
CA ASP A 57 -4.42 10.75 -13.49
C ASP A 57 -3.72 10.09 -14.69
N ALA A 58 -3.26 8.84 -14.54
CA ALA A 58 -2.68 8.09 -15.65
C ALA A 58 -3.71 7.90 -16.79
N PRO A 59 -3.32 8.18 -18.05
CA PRO A 59 -4.26 8.30 -19.17
C PRO A 59 -4.79 6.96 -19.68
N THR A 60 -4.09 5.86 -19.41
CA THR A 60 -4.47 4.53 -19.90
C THR A 60 -4.55 3.51 -18.79
N LYS A 61 -5.40 2.49 -18.96
CA LYS A 61 -5.49 1.35 -18.05
C LYS A 61 -4.14 0.64 -17.90
N ALA A 62 -3.39 0.49 -19.00
CA ALA A 62 -2.05 -0.11 -18.97
C ALA A 62 -1.07 0.68 -18.09
N MET A 63 -1.11 2.02 -18.15
CA MET A 63 -0.29 2.86 -17.26
C MET A 63 -0.73 2.75 -15.80
N LYS A 64 -2.03 2.70 -15.53
CA LYS A 64 -2.57 2.45 -14.18
C LYS A 64 -2.08 1.11 -13.62
N GLU A 65 -2.16 0.05 -14.40
CA GLU A 65 -1.67 -1.28 -14.01
C GLU A 65 -0.15 -1.28 -13.78
N LYS A 66 0.63 -0.60 -14.62
CA LYS A 66 2.07 -0.44 -14.44
C LYS A 66 2.39 0.29 -13.14
N LEU A 67 1.75 1.43 -12.87
CA LEU A 67 1.95 2.20 -11.64
C LEU A 67 1.52 1.41 -10.40
N TYR A 68 0.42 0.67 -10.49
CA TYR A 68 -0.03 -0.18 -9.39
C TYR A 68 0.94 -1.32 -9.11
N LYS A 69 1.49 -1.98 -10.14
CA LYS A 69 2.53 -3.00 -9.97
C LYS A 69 3.82 -2.43 -9.36
N GLN A 70 4.19 -1.21 -9.77
CA GLN A 70 5.40 -0.53 -9.32
C GLN A 70 5.31 0.01 -7.90
N ASN A 71 4.17 0.60 -7.51
CA ASN A 71 4.03 1.31 -6.24
C ASN A 71 3.18 0.55 -5.21
N GLY A 72 2.34 -0.40 -5.66
CA GLY A 72 1.37 -1.08 -4.80
C GLY A 72 0.24 -0.17 -4.29
N VAL A 73 -0.04 0.94 -5.00
CA VAL A 73 -1.01 1.95 -4.59
C VAL A 73 -1.92 2.33 -5.77
N ARG A 74 -3.21 2.49 -5.48
CA ARG A 74 -4.23 3.05 -6.37
C ARG A 74 -5.04 4.13 -5.65
N TRP A 75 -5.79 4.92 -6.40
CA TRP A 75 -6.66 5.94 -5.82
C TRP A 75 -7.80 5.32 -4.99
N SER A 76 -8.08 5.94 -3.86
CA SER A 76 -9.26 5.71 -3.03
C SER A 76 -9.96 7.04 -2.81
N GLU A 77 -11.29 7.02 -2.80
CA GLU A 77 -12.12 8.21 -2.52
C GLU A 77 -11.86 8.79 -1.13
N LEU A 78 -11.37 7.97 -0.18
CA LEU A 78 -10.97 8.43 1.15
C LEU A 78 -9.80 9.42 1.11
N LEU A 79 -8.99 9.41 0.05
CA LEU A 79 -7.88 10.37 -0.12
C LEU A 79 -8.36 11.79 -0.43
N ARG A 80 -9.67 11.99 -0.68
CA ARG A 80 -10.27 13.33 -0.76
C ARG A 80 -10.41 13.99 0.61
N LEU A 81 -10.41 13.21 1.69
CA LEU A 81 -10.50 13.71 3.05
C LEU A 81 -9.11 14.16 3.50
N GLU A 82 -8.90 15.45 3.73
CA GLU A 82 -7.57 16.02 4.03
C GLU A 82 -6.95 15.42 5.30
N TYR A 83 -7.79 15.10 6.29
CA TYR A 83 -7.40 14.49 7.55
C TYR A 83 -7.12 12.98 7.44
N TRP A 84 -7.47 12.33 6.32
CA TRP A 84 -7.34 10.90 6.18
C TRP A 84 -5.90 10.50 5.85
N ASN A 85 -5.29 9.72 6.74
CA ASN A 85 -3.98 9.11 6.58
C ASN A 85 -4.11 7.59 6.41
N PRO A 86 -3.98 7.04 5.19
CA PRO A 86 -4.11 5.60 4.96
C PRO A 86 -3.07 4.76 5.71
N LEU A 87 -1.94 5.34 6.11
CA LEU A 87 -0.91 4.62 6.87
C LEU A 87 -1.21 4.57 8.37
N GLN A 88 -2.03 5.48 8.91
CA GLN A 88 -2.33 5.55 10.35
C GLN A 88 -3.78 5.18 10.67
N ASN A 89 -4.72 5.44 9.75
CA ASN A 89 -6.14 5.20 9.93
C ASN A 89 -6.60 3.83 9.41
N THR A 90 -5.68 3.02 8.88
CA THR A 90 -5.94 1.63 8.51
C THR A 90 -5.50 0.72 9.64
N VAL A 91 -6.42 0.38 10.53
CA VAL A 91 -6.14 -0.52 11.65
C VAL A 91 -5.84 -1.92 11.11
N ILE A 92 -4.66 -2.45 11.46
CA ILE A 92 -4.38 -3.88 11.32
C ILE A 92 -5.19 -4.55 12.42
N ASP A 93 -6.29 -5.18 12.04
CA ASP A 93 -7.14 -5.90 12.99
C ASP A 93 -6.45 -7.21 13.43
N PRO A 94 -5.91 -7.27 14.67
CA PRO A 94 -5.16 -8.43 15.13
C PRO A 94 -6.08 -9.62 15.36
N MET A 95 -7.38 -9.41 15.61
CA MET A 95 -8.32 -10.49 15.92
C MET A 95 -8.48 -11.44 14.73
N HIS A 96 -8.67 -10.89 13.52
CA HIS A 96 -8.78 -11.73 12.33
C HIS A 96 -7.44 -12.34 11.92
N ASN A 97 -6.32 -11.60 12.06
CA ASN A 97 -5.00 -12.12 11.71
C ASN A 97 -4.49 -13.20 12.66
N LEU A 98 -4.86 -13.16 13.95
CA LEU A 98 -4.42 -14.13 14.97
C LEU A 98 -5.37 -15.31 15.11
N PHE A 99 -6.68 -15.10 15.02
CA PHE A 99 -7.67 -16.15 15.31
C PHE A 99 -8.30 -16.79 14.06
N LEU A 100 -8.24 -16.14 12.89
CA LEU A 100 -8.99 -16.59 11.71
C LEU A 100 -8.16 -16.78 10.42
N GLY A 101 -6.87 -16.41 10.43
CA GLY A 101 -5.87 -16.81 9.42
C GLY A 101 -6.22 -16.45 7.98
#